data_AF-A0A2S7SXQ2-F1
#
_entry.id   AF-A0A2S7SXQ2-F1
#
_cell.length_a   1.000
_cell.length_b   1.000
_cell.length_c   1.000
_cell.angle_alpha   90.00
_cell.angle_beta   90.00
_cell.angle_gamma   90.00
#
_symmetry.space_group_name_H-M   'P 1'
#
loop_
_entity.id
_entity.type
_entity.pdbx_description
1 polymer ?
#
loop_
_entity_poly.entity_id
_entity_poly.type
_entity_poly.pdbx_seq_one_letter_code
_entity_poly.pdbx_strand_id
1 'polypeptide(L)'
;MTDFTTMSDEQMPAFFAHSTDSVMCGRFLPAQLNRDLVAPISRSTIPGILIKRIAAMVLLVQSMVSAATAQQKDSVRVEQTDKKDTAILPQLPLQIKGRVTGILKEYRAGIALKIRGTDITTKTDRNGRFVLQLPDGFDSAKIIIEEDRSTPPYTFSYYEVMHKQVRYSDIAAGKEIVLSSKPLIVSVAGTFPNPSVPAKPIDVPAVTGFTTMTTPRQQTVDLPTLWTKDPRTTLMNFPKTSTVWKRLTAYWKGERSEIENLHLQAIKDKQTNKRL
;
A
#
# COMPACT_ATOMS: atom_id res chain seq x y z
N MET A 1 -33.39 -9.02 -15.92
CA MET A 1 -32.60 -9.42 -14.73
C MET A 1 -32.15 -10.85 -14.96
N THR A 2 -30.84 -11.08 -14.97
CA THR A 2 -30.26 -12.39 -15.33
C THR A 2 -30.10 -13.24 -14.06
N ASP A 3 -30.50 -14.51 -14.13
CA ASP A 3 -30.27 -15.46 -13.03
C ASP A 3 -28.98 -16.24 -13.28
N PHE A 4 -27.97 -16.04 -12.43
CA PHE A 4 -26.68 -16.74 -12.51
C PHE A 4 -26.63 -17.98 -11.61
N THR A 5 -27.72 -18.28 -10.88
CA THR A 5 -27.74 -19.40 -9.92
C THR A 5 -27.58 -20.77 -10.60
N THR A 6 -27.91 -20.88 -11.88
CA THR A 6 -27.77 -22.09 -12.70
C THR A 6 -26.53 -22.09 -13.60
N MET A 7 -25.78 -20.97 -13.69
CA MET A 7 -24.57 -20.89 -14.51
C MET A 7 -23.36 -21.49 -13.78
N SER A 8 -22.55 -22.25 -14.53
CA SER A 8 -21.25 -22.70 -14.04
C SER A 8 -20.23 -21.57 -14.04
N ASP A 9 -19.16 -21.72 -13.25
CA ASP A 9 -18.06 -20.75 -13.21
C ASP A 9 -17.35 -20.59 -14.55
N GLU A 10 -17.41 -21.59 -15.43
CA GLU A 10 -16.85 -21.50 -16.77
C GLU A 10 -17.71 -20.64 -17.70
N GLN A 11 -19.03 -20.61 -17.48
CA GLN A 11 -19.99 -19.88 -18.31
C GLN A 11 -20.10 -18.40 -17.92
N MET A 12 -19.89 -18.06 -16.64
CA MET A 12 -19.99 -16.68 -16.16
C MET A 12 -19.03 -15.71 -16.89
N PRO A 13 -17.72 -15.98 -17.02
CA PRO A 13 -16.81 -15.12 -17.77
C PRO A 13 -17.18 -14.99 -19.25
N ALA A 14 -17.65 -16.07 -19.88
CA ALA A 14 -18.08 -16.05 -21.27
C ALA A 14 -19.34 -15.19 -21.47
N PHE A 15 -20.27 -15.24 -20.52
CA PHE A 15 -21.46 -14.40 -20.48
C PHE A 15 -21.11 -12.92 -20.34
N PHE A 16 -20.18 -12.57 -19.44
CA PHE A 16 -19.70 -11.19 -19.28
C PHE A 16 -18.93 -10.70 -20.51
N ALA A 17 -18.15 -11.56 -21.17
CA ALA A 17 -17.39 -11.20 -22.37
C ALA A 17 -18.29 -10.89 -23.58
N HIS A 18 -19.47 -11.53 -23.68
CA HIS A 18 -20.43 -11.28 -24.76
C HIS A 18 -21.39 -10.13 -24.47
N SER A 19 -21.46 -9.65 -23.24
CA SER A 19 -22.38 -8.58 -22.83
C SER A 19 -21.69 -7.23 -22.98
N THR A 20 -21.75 -6.62 -24.17
CA THR A 20 -21.10 -5.34 -24.45
C THR A 20 -21.86 -4.12 -23.93
N ASP A 21 -23.15 -4.25 -23.62
CA ASP A 21 -24.00 -3.11 -23.27
C ASP A 21 -24.77 -3.31 -21.96
N SER A 22 -24.83 -2.21 -21.20
CA SER A 22 -25.68 -1.93 -20.03
C SER A 22 -25.31 -2.60 -18.70
N VAL A 23 -25.63 -1.88 -17.62
CA VAL A 23 -25.50 -2.28 -16.21
C VAL A 23 -26.25 -3.60 -16.00
N MET A 24 -25.52 -4.71 -15.91
CA MET A 24 -26.07 -6.04 -15.74
C MET A 24 -26.46 -6.26 -14.27
N CYS A 25 -27.76 -6.20 -13.98
CA CYS A 25 -28.31 -6.63 -12.70
C CYS A 25 -28.71 -8.11 -12.78
N GLY A 26 -28.14 -8.93 -11.90
CA GLY A 26 -28.48 -10.34 -11.80
C GLY A 26 -28.35 -10.92 -10.40
N ARG A 27 -28.91 -12.11 -10.22
CA ARG A 27 -28.95 -12.82 -8.94
C ARG A 27 -27.82 -13.86 -8.88
N PHE A 28 -27.02 -13.80 -7.83
CA PHE A 28 -25.94 -14.77 -7.54
C PHE A 28 -26.25 -15.54 -6.26
N LEU A 29 -25.76 -16.77 -6.17
CA LEU A 29 -25.71 -17.50 -4.89
C LEU A 29 -24.64 -16.86 -3.98
N PRO A 30 -24.84 -16.82 -2.65
CA PRO A 30 -23.82 -16.35 -1.72
C PRO A 30 -22.48 -17.09 -1.85
N ALA A 31 -22.52 -18.38 -2.21
CA ALA A 31 -21.32 -19.19 -2.45
C ALA A 31 -20.57 -18.79 -3.74
N GLN A 32 -21.25 -18.22 -4.74
CA GLN A 32 -20.63 -17.74 -5.99
C GLN A 32 -19.91 -16.40 -5.79
N LEU A 33 -20.40 -15.55 -4.87
CA LEU A 33 -19.80 -14.24 -4.56
C LEU A 33 -18.54 -14.34 -3.68
N ASN A 34 -18.40 -15.39 -2.89
CA ASN A 34 -17.31 -15.59 -1.94
C ASN A 34 -16.15 -16.45 -2.47
N ARG A 35 -16.02 -16.57 -3.80
CA ARG A 35 -14.92 -17.31 -4.44
C ARG A 35 -14.31 -16.52 -5.59
N ASP A 36 -13.03 -16.73 -5.83
CA ASP A 36 -12.35 -16.14 -6.98
C ASP A 36 -12.83 -16.84 -8.27
N LEU A 37 -13.37 -16.05 -9.21
CA LEU A 37 -13.68 -16.51 -10.55
C LEU A 37 -12.37 -16.67 -11.34
N VAL A 38 -11.82 -17.88 -11.34
CA VAL A 38 -10.66 -18.20 -12.16
C VAL A 38 -11.14 -18.47 -13.57
N ALA A 39 -10.80 -17.58 -14.51
CA ALA A 39 -11.08 -17.82 -15.92
C ALA A 39 -10.45 -19.16 -16.33
N PRO A 40 -11.19 -20.05 -17.02
CA PRO A 40 -10.63 -21.32 -17.46
C PRO A 40 -9.42 -21.03 -18.32
N ILE A 41 -8.26 -21.55 -17.91
CA ILE A 41 -7.02 -21.41 -18.68
C ILE A 41 -7.29 -22.12 -19.99
N SER A 42 -7.41 -21.35 -21.07
CA SER A 42 -7.57 -21.88 -22.42
C SER A 42 -6.47 -22.91 -22.63
N ARG A 43 -6.85 -24.19 -22.67
CA ARG A 43 -5.92 -25.29 -22.94
C ARG A 43 -5.49 -25.07 -24.37
N SER A 44 -4.30 -24.49 -24.53
CA SER A 44 -3.67 -24.31 -25.83
C SER A 44 -3.81 -25.61 -26.60
N THR A 45 -4.53 -25.55 -27.72
CA THR A 45 -4.57 -26.66 -28.66
C THR A 45 -3.12 -27.06 -28.98
N ILE A 46 -2.89 -28.37 -29.10
CA ILE A 46 -1.59 -29.01 -29.37
C ILE A 46 -0.72 -28.23 -30.40
N PRO A 47 -1.25 -27.67 -31.50
CA PRO A 47 -0.45 -26.85 -32.42
C PRO A 47 0.18 -25.59 -31.79
N GLY A 48 -0.47 -24.95 -30.82
CA GLY A 48 0.04 -23.73 -30.16
C GLY A 48 1.24 -23.98 -29.24
N ILE A 49 1.40 -25.19 -28.71
CA ILE A 49 2.54 -25.56 -27.85
C ILE A 49 3.82 -25.72 -28.69
N LEU A 50 3.70 -26.30 -29.89
CA LEU A 50 4.80 -26.48 -30.83
C LEU A 50 5.38 -25.14 -31.30
N ILE A 51 4.52 -24.18 -31.66
CA ILE A 51 4.93 -22.85 -32.11
C ILE A 51 5.69 -22.09 -31.01
N LYS A 52 5.22 -22.17 -29.75
CA LYS A 52 5.91 -21.54 -28.62
C LYS A 52 7.30 -22.14 -28.36
N ARG A 53 7.46 -23.45 -28.55
CA ARG A 53 8.78 -24.12 -28.40
C ARG A 53 9.76 -23.70 -29.49
N ILE A 54 9.31 -23.56 -30.73
CA ILE A 54 10.15 -23.09 -31.85
C ILE A 54 10.61 -21.65 -31.59
N ALA A 55 9.72 -20.77 -31.15
CA ALA A 55 10.08 -19.38 -30.84
C ALA A 55 11.13 -19.27 -29.72
N ALA A 56 11.02 -20.09 -28.67
CA ALA A 56 12.00 -20.14 -27.59
C ALA A 56 13.38 -20.62 -28.05
N MET A 57 13.43 -21.62 -28.96
CA MET A 57 14.68 -22.09 -29.56
C MET A 57 15.36 -21.02 -30.41
N VAL A 58 14.60 -20.26 -31.20
CA VAL A 58 15.15 -19.15 -32.03
C VAL A 58 15.78 -18.06 -31.16
N LEU A 59 15.14 -17.72 -30.04
CA LEU A 59 15.70 -16.73 -29.09
C LEU A 59 16.99 -17.22 -28.43
N LEU A 60 17.08 -18.50 -28.08
CA LEU A 60 18.31 -19.09 -27.54
C LEU A 60 19.47 -19.05 -28.55
N VAL A 61 19.21 -19.38 -29.82
CA VAL A 61 20.25 -19.34 -30.87
C VAL A 61 20.75 -17.92 -31.10
N GLN A 62 19.86 -16.91 -31.10
CA GLN A 62 20.28 -15.51 -31.23
C GLN A 62 21.17 -15.04 -30.07
N SER A 63 20.93 -15.53 -28.85
CA SER A 63 21.75 -15.16 -27.69
C SER A 63 23.19 -15.68 -27.77
N MET A 64 23.42 -16.82 -28.42
CA MET A 64 24.77 -17.38 -28.58
C MET A 64 25.60 -16.63 -29.61
N VAL A 65 24.98 -16.11 -30.69
CA VAL A 65 25.70 -15.37 -31.75
C VAL A 65 26.23 -14.02 -31.24
N SER A 66 25.53 -13.37 -30.30
CA SER A 66 26.00 -12.12 -29.69
C SER A 66 27.16 -12.31 -28.70
N ALA A 67 27.36 -13.51 -28.15
CA ALA A 67 28.49 -13.80 -27.26
C ALA A 67 29.79 -14.06 -28.04
N ALA A 68 29.71 -14.57 -29.27
CA ALA A 68 30.87 -14.92 -30.09
C ALA A 68 31.58 -13.70 -30.71
N THR A 69 30.88 -12.58 -30.93
CA THR A 69 31.46 -11.36 -31.51
C THR A 69 32.10 -10.42 -30.48
N ALA A 70 31.99 -10.72 -29.17
CA ALA A 70 32.55 -9.89 -28.11
C ALA A 70 34.02 -10.20 -27.77
N GLN A 71 34.62 -11.25 -28.35
CA GLN A 71 36.00 -11.66 -28.06
C GLN A 71 37.05 -11.14 -29.03
N GLN A 72 36.67 -10.42 -30.08
CA GLN A 72 37.63 -9.79 -31.00
C GLN A 72 37.90 -8.35 -30.57
N LYS A 73 38.49 -8.19 -29.38
CA LYS A 73 38.99 -6.91 -28.91
C LYS A 73 40.51 -7.02 -28.86
N ASP A 74 41.16 -6.19 -29.67
CA ASP A 74 42.62 -6.07 -29.73
C ASP A 74 43.24 -6.10 -28.34
N SER A 75 44.33 -6.84 -28.22
CA SER A 75 45.19 -6.92 -27.03
C SER A 75 45.80 -5.53 -26.76
N VAL A 76 45.01 -4.65 -26.15
CA VAL A 76 45.49 -3.39 -25.61
C VAL A 76 46.39 -3.74 -24.43
N ARG A 77 47.68 -3.47 -24.58
CA ARG A 77 48.69 -3.56 -23.53
C ARG A 77 48.30 -2.60 -22.41
N VAL A 78 47.66 -3.13 -21.37
CA VAL A 78 47.33 -2.38 -20.16
C VAL A 78 48.63 -2.22 -19.38
N GLU A 79 49.17 -1.01 -19.32
CA GLU A 79 50.22 -0.70 -18.36
C GLU A 79 49.64 -0.85 -16.95
N GLN A 80 50.17 -1.81 -16.19
CA GLN A 80 49.91 -1.91 -14.76
C GLN A 80 50.64 -0.75 -14.08
N THR A 81 49.91 0.32 -13.80
CA THR A 81 50.39 1.34 -12.87
C THR A 81 50.20 0.81 -11.46
N ASP A 82 51.29 0.32 -10.88
CA ASP A 82 51.40 0.00 -9.46
C ASP A 82 51.23 1.28 -8.62
N LYS A 83 50.06 1.38 -8.00
CA LYS A 83 49.74 1.97 -6.68
C LYS A 83 48.28 2.38 -6.72
N LYS A 84 47.43 1.40 -6.42
CA LYS A 84 46.00 1.61 -6.22
C LYS A 84 45.82 2.30 -4.88
N ASP A 85 46.03 3.61 -4.87
CA ASP A 85 45.45 4.49 -3.87
C ASP A 85 43.95 4.25 -3.94
N THR A 86 43.48 3.37 -3.08
CA THR A 86 42.05 3.09 -2.93
C THR A 86 41.54 4.24 -2.11
N ALA A 87 41.50 5.42 -2.72
CA ALA A 87 40.74 6.54 -2.24
C ALA A 87 39.33 5.97 -2.06
N ILE A 88 38.96 5.77 -0.80
CA ILE A 88 37.63 5.37 -0.40
C ILE A 88 36.74 6.49 -0.91
N LEU A 89 36.19 6.32 -2.10
CA LEU A 89 35.22 7.26 -2.64
C LEU A 89 34.13 7.33 -1.59
N PRO A 90 33.79 8.53 -1.09
CA PRO A 90 32.73 8.68 -0.09
C PRO A 90 31.49 8.00 -0.67
N GLN A 91 31.03 6.95 0.00
CA GLN A 91 29.82 6.25 -0.43
C GLN A 91 28.70 7.28 -0.38
N LEU A 92 28.16 7.63 -1.54
CA LEU A 92 27.02 8.54 -1.57
C LEU A 92 25.89 7.88 -0.80
N PRO A 93 25.19 8.63 0.07
CA PRO A 93 24.07 8.09 0.83
C PRO A 93 23.04 7.52 -0.15
N LEU A 94 22.58 6.30 0.13
CA LEU A 94 21.64 5.61 -0.75
C LEU A 94 20.30 6.35 -0.75
N GLN A 95 19.76 6.65 -1.93
CA GLN A 95 18.51 7.40 -2.05
C GLN A 95 17.48 6.59 -2.85
N ILE A 96 16.27 6.50 -2.32
CA ILE A 96 15.11 5.99 -3.03
C ILE A 96 14.44 7.17 -3.74
N LYS A 97 14.30 7.08 -5.06
CA LYS A 97 13.61 8.08 -5.88
C LYS A 97 12.36 7.47 -6.50
N GLY A 98 11.28 8.23 -6.53
CA GLY A 98 10.03 7.71 -7.06
C GLY A 98 8.95 8.75 -7.26
N ARG A 99 7.76 8.27 -7.65
CA ARG A 99 6.55 9.08 -7.80
C ARG A 99 5.34 8.41 -7.19
N VAL A 100 4.39 9.21 -6.71
CA VAL A 100 3.07 8.76 -6.28
C VAL A 100 2.03 9.19 -7.30
N THR A 101 1.27 8.21 -7.82
CA THR A 101 0.17 8.42 -8.76
C THR A 101 -1.15 7.94 -8.17
N GLY A 102 -2.25 8.61 -8.50
CA GLY A 102 -3.60 8.14 -8.19
C GLY A 102 -4.09 7.06 -9.16
N ILE A 103 -5.39 6.73 -9.06
CA ILE A 103 -6.06 5.71 -9.88
C ILE A 103 -6.09 6.11 -11.36
N LEU A 104 -6.25 7.40 -11.65
CA LEU A 104 -6.31 7.95 -13.00
C LEU A 104 -4.91 8.37 -13.51
N LYS A 105 -3.83 7.86 -12.87
CA LYS A 105 -2.42 8.19 -13.16
C LYS A 105 -2.06 9.68 -12.95
N GLU A 106 -2.88 10.41 -12.21
CA GLU A 106 -2.63 11.77 -11.79
C GLU A 106 -1.56 11.83 -10.70
N TYR A 107 -0.65 12.81 -10.76
CA TYR A 107 0.38 12.99 -9.75
C TYR A 107 -0.20 13.54 -8.46
N ARG A 108 0.31 13.08 -7.31
CA ARG A 108 -0.20 13.48 -6.00
C ARG A 108 0.86 14.19 -5.17
N ALA A 109 0.61 15.46 -4.89
CA ALA A 109 1.49 16.33 -4.11
C ALA A 109 1.17 16.30 -2.62
N GLY A 110 2.18 16.53 -1.77
CA GLY A 110 2.02 16.66 -0.33
C GLY A 110 1.76 15.36 0.43
N ILE A 111 1.83 14.19 -0.22
CA ILE A 111 1.68 12.90 0.43
C ILE A 111 2.93 12.64 1.27
N ALA A 112 2.74 12.45 2.58
CA ALA A 112 3.79 12.04 3.48
C ALA A 112 4.02 10.53 3.36
N LEU A 113 5.26 10.13 3.10
CA LEU A 113 5.69 8.74 2.95
C LEU A 113 6.63 8.39 4.08
N LYS A 114 6.49 7.19 4.65
CA LYS A 114 7.31 6.64 5.73
C LYS A 114 7.83 5.27 5.34
N ILE A 115 9.07 4.94 5.72
CA ILE A 115 9.52 3.55 5.68
C ILE A 115 8.96 2.85 6.91
N ARG A 116 8.22 1.76 6.68
CA ARG A 116 7.63 0.98 7.76
C ARG A 116 8.70 0.51 8.74
N GLY A 117 8.50 0.80 10.03
CA GLY A 117 9.42 0.41 11.11
C GLY A 117 10.61 1.34 11.34
N THR A 118 10.70 2.47 10.64
CA THR A 118 11.71 3.51 10.88
C THR A 118 11.03 4.87 10.99
N ASP A 119 11.70 5.90 11.50
CA ASP A 119 11.17 7.28 11.51
C ASP A 119 11.56 8.10 10.27
N ILE A 120 12.05 7.43 9.23
CA ILE A 120 12.45 8.08 7.99
C ILE A 120 11.20 8.42 7.20
N THR A 121 10.94 9.72 7.06
CA THR A 121 9.79 10.26 6.35
C THR A 121 10.22 11.21 5.23
N THR A 122 9.39 11.34 4.20
CA THR A 122 9.54 12.34 3.13
C THR A 122 8.17 12.79 2.66
N LYS A 123 8.09 13.87 1.88
CA LYS A 123 6.83 14.35 1.29
C LYS A 123 6.97 14.47 -0.22
N THR A 124 5.89 14.16 -0.94
CA THR A 124 5.87 14.32 -2.40
C THR A 124 5.79 15.79 -2.82
N ASP A 125 6.50 16.14 -3.88
CA ASP A 125 6.45 17.47 -4.50
C ASP A 125 5.18 17.69 -5.35
N ARG A 126 5.06 18.85 -6.00
CA ARG A 126 3.92 19.20 -6.88
C ARG A 126 3.72 18.22 -8.05
N ASN A 127 4.76 17.50 -8.46
CA ASN A 127 4.75 16.52 -9.52
C ASN A 127 4.65 15.08 -8.99
N GLY A 128 4.32 14.91 -7.71
CA GLY A 128 4.24 13.64 -7.02
C GLY A 128 5.58 12.94 -6.82
N ARG A 129 6.72 13.61 -7.08
CA ARG A 129 8.05 13.03 -6.93
C ARG A 129 8.47 13.05 -5.46
N PHE A 130 9.21 12.03 -5.05
CA PHE A 130 9.82 11.98 -3.73
C PHE A 130 11.26 11.49 -3.80
N VAL A 131 12.06 11.91 -2.82
CA VAL A 131 13.41 11.41 -2.57
C VAL A 131 13.49 11.06 -1.08
N LEU A 132 13.89 9.83 -0.79
CA LEU A 132 13.99 9.31 0.57
C LEU A 132 15.42 8.83 0.79
N GLN A 133 16.13 9.47 1.72
CA GLN A 133 17.52 9.15 2.05
C GLN A 133 17.55 7.99 3.06
N LEU A 134 18.31 6.96 2.74
CA LEU A 134 18.54 5.83 3.62
C LEU A 134 19.83 6.08 4.41
N PRO A 135 19.85 5.75 5.72
CA PRO A 135 21.08 5.79 6.50
C PRO A 135 22.08 4.75 6.00
N ASP A 136 23.36 4.98 6.25
CA ASP A 136 24.41 4.03 5.90
C ASP A 136 24.20 2.70 6.63
N GLY A 137 24.44 1.59 5.93
CA GLY A 137 24.24 0.25 6.48
C GLY A 137 22.78 -0.15 6.66
N PHE A 138 21.84 0.52 5.98
CA PHE A 138 20.42 0.12 6.00
C PHE A 138 20.24 -1.27 5.39
N ASP A 139 20.10 -2.27 6.26
CA ASP A 139 19.92 -3.66 5.87
C ASP A 139 18.45 -3.94 5.59
N SER A 140 18.05 -3.83 4.33
CA SER A 140 16.65 -4.04 3.96
C SER A 140 16.51 -4.97 2.77
N ALA A 141 16.31 -6.25 3.07
CA ALA A 141 15.74 -7.22 2.13
C ALA A 141 14.33 -6.80 1.65
N LYS A 142 13.65 -5.91 2.39
CA LYS A 142 12.28 -5.47 2.12
C LYS A 142 12.00 -4.07 2.67
N ILE A 143 11.88 -3.08 1.80
CA ILE A 143 11.38 -1.74 2.15
C ILE A 143 9.89 -1.69 1.82
N ILE A 144 9.07 -1.36 2.82
CA ILE A 144 7.65 -1.07 2.65
C ILE A 144 7.48 0.42 2.85
N ILE A 145 7.00 1.11 1.82
CA ILE A 145 6.66 2.54 1.88
C ILE A 145 5.16 2.63 2.19
N GLU A 146 4.81 3.37 3.24
CA GLU A 146 3.45 3.61 3.69
C GLU A 146 3.18 5.11 3.84
N GLU A 147 1.90 5.49 3.88
CA GLU A 147 1.50 6.88 4.11
C GLU A 147 1.59 7.25 5.59
N ASP A 148 2.23 8.37 5.89
CA ASP A 148 2.33 8.87 7.27
C ASP A 148 1.02 9.55 7.69
N ARG A 149 0.23 8.83 8.48
CA ARG A 149 -1.06 9.30 9.01
C ARG A 149 -0.93 10.25 10.20
N SER A 150 0.27 10.63 10.61
CA SER A 150 0.47 11.52 11.78
C SER A 150 0.15 12.99 11.50
N THR A 151 0.06 13.41 10.24
CA THR A 151 -0.28 14.81 9.91
C THR A 151 -1.79 15.07 10.07
N PRO A 152 -2.20 16.10 10.85
CA PRO A 152 -3.61 16.38 11.07
C PRO A 152 -4.30 16.75 9.75
N PRO A 153 -5.49 16.19 9.49
CA PRO A 153 -6.17 16.32 8.20
C PRO A 153 -6.77 17.72 8.08
N TYR A 154 -6.13 18.59 7.29
CA TYR A 154 -6.76 19.86 6.91
C TYR A 154 -7.67 19.73 5.68
N THR A 155 -7.76 18.54 5.05
CA THR A 155 -8.66 18.31 3.91
C THR A 155 -9.13 16.84 3.87
N PHE A 156 -10.44 16.65 3.68
CA PHE A 156 -11.21 15.40 3.82
C PHE A 156 -10.91 14.27 2.81
N SER A 157 -9.84 14.35 2.02
CA SER A 157 -9.48 13.28 1.07
C SER A 157 -8.38 12.40 1.67
N TYR A 158 -8.77 11.29 2.30
CA TYR A 158 -7.83 10.26 2.69
C TYR A 158 -7.39 9.49 1.45
N TYR A 159 -6.09 9.30 1.31
CA TYR A 159 -5.55 8.35 0.36
C TYR A 159 -4.99 7.15 1.14
N GLU A 160 -4.86 6.04 0.45
CA GLU A 160 -4.11 4.88 0.89
C GLU A 160 -3.08 4.58 -0.18
N VAL A 161 -1.81 4.87 0.13
CA VAL A 161 -0.69 4.43 -0.69
C VAL A 161 -0.58 2.91 -0.59
N MET A 162 -0.75 2.22 -1.72
CA MET A 162 -0.61 0.77 -1.80
C MET A 162 0.83 0.39 -1.42
N HIS A 163 0.96 -0.53 -0.46
CA HIS A 163 2.27 -1.04 -0.05
C HIS A 163 3.00 -1.63 -1.25
N LYS A 164 4.18 -1.10 -1.54
CA LYS A 164 5.07 -1.64 -2.58
C LYS A 164 6.35 -2.12 -1.94
N GLN A 165 6.67 -3.39 -2.17
CA GLN A 165 7.96 -3.96 -1.81
C GLN A 165 9.00 -3.49 -2.82
N VAL A 166 10.05 -2.84 -2.31
CA VAL A 166 11.20 -2.40 -3.09
C VAL A 166 12.39 -3.30 -2.77
N ARG A 167 13.10 -3.77 -3.81
CA ARG A 167 14.35 -4.53 -3.65
C ARG A 167 15.54 -3.58 -3.66
N TYR A 168 16.57 -3.92 -2.88
CA TYR A 168 17.82 -3.17 -2.84
C TYR A 168 18.45 -3.00 -4.23
N SER A 169 18.43 -4.04 -5.06
CA SER A 169 18.98 -3.98 -6.43
C SER A 169 18.27 -2.97 -7.33
N ASP A 170 16.95 -2.78 -7.17
CA ASP A 170 16.20 -1.76 -7.90
C ASP A 170 16.65 -0.34 -7.47
N ILE A 171 16.96 -0.14 -6.18
CA ILE A 171 17.43 1.15 -5.63
C ILE A 171 18.87 1.44 -6.07
N ALA A 172 19.75 0.44 -5.98
CA ALA A 172 21.15 0.55 -6.40
C ALA A 172 21.27 0.82 -7.91
N ALA A 173 20.34 0.30 -8.71
CA ALA A 173 20.24 0.60 -10.14
C ALA A 173 19.65 1.99 -10.45
N GLY A 174 19.24 2.76 -9.42
CA GLY A 174 18.62 4.08 -9.60
C GLY A 174 17.24 4.02 -10.25
N LYS A 175 16.55 2.87 -10.17
CA LYS A 175 15.25 2.67 -10.81
C LYS A 175 14.18 3.52 -10.14
N GLU A 176 13.42 4.25 -10.96
CA GLU A 176 12.30 5.06 -10.47
C GLU A 176 11.17 4.18 -9.93
N ILE A 177 10.74 4.46 -8.70
CA ILE A 177 9.68 3.70 -8.03
C ILE A 177 8.35 4.41 -8.18
N VAL A 178 7.41 3.80 -8.90
CA VAL A 178 6.03 4.29 -8.98
C VAL A 178 5.17 3.64 -7.90
N LEU A 179 4.57 4.46 -7.04
CA LEU A 179 3.60 4.08 -6.02
C LEU A 179 2.19 4.47 -6.47
N SER A 180 1.22 3.58 -6.24
CA SER A 180 -0.19 3.85 -6.54
C SER A 180 -0.93 4.19 -5.26
N SER A 181 -1.77 5.22 -5.31
CA SER A 181 -2.64 5.63 -4.21
C SER A 181 -4.10 5.46 -4.61
N LYS A 182 -4.93 5.02 -3.65
CA LYS A 182 -6.39 4.92 -3.82
C LYS A 182 -7.08 5.87 -2.84
N PRO A 183 -8.18 6.52 -3.20
CA PRO A 183 -8.96 7.30 -2.24
C PRO A 183 -9.59 6.34 -1.23
N LEU A 184 -9.42 6.63 0.06
CA LEU A 184 -10.12 5.93 1.13
C LEU A 184 -11.50 6.58 1.26
N ILE A 185 -12.54 5.89 0.78
CA ILE A 185 -13.92 6.33 0.99
C ILE A 185 -14.28 5.97 2.43
N VAL A 186 -14.09 6.93 3.34
CA VAL A 186 -14.61 6.81 4.70
C VAL A 186 -16.10 7.12 4.63
N SER A 187 -16.92 6.08 4.54
CA SER A 187 -18.35 6.22 4.82
C SER A 187 -18.49 6.51 6.31
N VAL A 188 -18.61 7.78 6.67
CA VAL A 188 -19.07 8.14 8.00
C VAL A 188 -20.50 7.64 8.08
N ALA A 189 -20.71 6.52 8.76
CA ALA A 189 -22.03 6.06 9.18
C ALA A 189 -22.55 7.01 10.26
N GLY A 190 -22.70 8.28 9.91
CA GLY A 190 -23.52 9.20 10.65
C GLY A 190 -24.94 8.71 10.46
N THR A 191 -25.60 8.35 11.55
CA THR A 191 -27.05 8.41 11.62
C THR A 191 -27.39 9.86 11.31
N PHE A 192 -27.67 10.16 10.04
CA PHE A 192 -28.28 11.44 9.69
C PHE A 192 -29.55 11.52 10.54
N PRO A 193 -29.71 12.55 11.39
CA PRO A 193 -30.91 12.69 12.20
C PRO A 193 -32.09 12.61 11.24
N ASN A 194 -32.98 11.66 11.52
CA ASN A 194 -34.14 11.41 10.70
C ASN A 194 -34.88 12.75 10.48
N PRO A 195 -35.03 13.23 9.23
CA PRO A 195 -35.62 14.54 8.95
C PRO A 195 -37.08 14.65 9.38
N SER A 196 -37.69 13.55 9.85
CA SER A 196 -39.05 13.52 10.40
C SER A 196 -39.16 13.84 11.90
N VAL A 197 -38.06 14.18 12.59
CA VAL A 197 -38.16 14.85 13.90
C VAL A 197 -38.29 16.35 13.65
N PRO A 198 -39.46 16.97 13.89
CA PRO A 198 -39.61 18.41 13.78
C PRO A 198 -38.59 19.08 14.70
N ALA A 199 -37.81 20.00 14.13
CA ALA A 199 -36.83 20.77 14.89
C ALA A 199 -37.55 21.37 16.10
N LYS A 200 -37.15 20.94 17.31
CA LYS A 200 -37.63 21.58 18.54
C LYS A 200 -37.24 23.06 18.42
N PRO A 201 -38.18 24.01 18.59
CA PRO A 201 -37.87 25.43 18.58
C PRO A 201 -36.70 25.66 19.52
N ILE A 202 -35.60 26.17 18.98
CA ILE A 202 -34.51 26.65 19.80
C ILE A 202 -35.05 27.92 20.42
N ASP A 203 -35.38 27.86 21.71
CA ASP A 203 -35.68 29.05 22.50
C ASP A 203 -34.42 29.91 22.52
N VAL A 204 -34.33 30.84 21.57
CA VAL A 204 -33.30 31.87 21.56
C VAL A 204 -33.69 32.85 22.66
N PRO A 205 -32.94 32.98 23.76
CA PRO A 205 -33.25 33.99 24.75
C PRO A 205 -33.18 35.36 24.06
N ALA A 206 -34.24 36.13 24.19
CA ALA A 206 -34.32 37.49 23.69
C ALA A 206 -33.18 38.32 24.31
N VAL A 207 -32.16 38.63 23.51
CA VAL A 207 -31.09 39.54 23.90
C VAL A 207 -31.63 40.97 23.69
N THR A 208 -32.34 41.48 24.69
CA THR A 208 -32.66 42.90 24.81
C THR A 208 -31.48 43.61 25.48
N GLY A 209 -30.62 44.25 24.68
CA GLY A 209 -29.51 45.05 25.19
C GLY A 209 -28.56 45.53 24.12
N PHE A 210 -28.98 46.54 23.34
CA PHE A 210 -28.03 47.38 22.60
C PHE A 210 -27.31 48.28 23.61
N THR A 211 -26.11 47.88 24.03
CA THR A 211 -25.16 48.79 24.69
C THR A 211 -23.98 49.00 23.76
N THR A 212 -23.65 50.26 23.58
CA THR A 212 -22.63 50.82 22.69
C THR A 212 -21.24 50.20 22.84
N MET A 213 -20.56 50.14 21.70
CA MET A 213 -19.20 49.66 21.46
C MET A 213 -18.20 49.96 22.59
N THR A 214 -17.58 48.92 23.11
CA THR A 214 -16.21 48.99 23.65
C THR A 214 -15.46 47.76 23.16
N THR A 215 -14.32 48.01 22.53
CA THR A 215 -13.43 47.05 21.86
C THR A 215 -13.15 45.81 22.72
N PRO A 216 -13.41 44.58 22.25
CA PRO A 216 -13.06 43.38 23.00
C PRO A 216 -11.57 43.04 22.78
N ARG A 217 -10.87 43.03 23.91
CA ARG A 217 -9.60 42.34 24.14
C ARG A 217 -9.79 40.86 23.76
N GLN A 218 -8.86 40.31 22.97
CA GLN A 218 -8.87 38.90 22.56
C GLN A 218 -9.04 37.99 23.78
N GLN A 219 -10.20 37.32 23.87
CA GLN A 219 -10.40 36.18 24.75
C GLN A 219 -9.99 34.93 23.98
N THR A 220 -8.88 34.35 24.41
CA THR A 220 -8.48 32.98 24.06
C THR A 220 -9.54 32.05 24.63
N VAL A 221 -10.35 31.45 23.76
CA VAL A 221 -11.26 30.38 24.16
C VAL A 221 -10.42 29.10 24.25
N ASP A 222 -10.17 28.64 25.47
CA ASP A 222 -9.57 27.33 25.72
C ASP A 222 -10.53 26.24 25.21
N LEU A 223 -10.20 25.67 24.05
CA LEU A 223 -10.79 24.43 23.57
C LEU A 223 -10.34 23.29 24.50
N PRO A 224 -11.25 22.42 24.98
CA PRO A 224 -10.86 21.26 25.77
C PRO A 224 -9.99 20.33 24.91
N THR A 225 -8.73 20.19 25.32
CA THR A 225 -7.73 19.27 24.78
C THR A 225 -8.20 17.83 24.99
N LEU A 226 -8.96 17.30 24.03
CA LEU A 226 -9.52 15.94 24.09
C LEU A 226 -8.83 14.95 23.13
N TRP A 227 -7.60 15.25 22.71
CA TRP A 227 -6.82 14.40 21.80
C TRP A 227 -5.35 14.29 22.23
N THR A 228 -5.10 13.66 23.37
CA THR A 228 -3.73 13.29 23.80
C THR A 228 -3.63 11.88 24.41
N LYS A 229 -4.65 11.02 24.29
CA LYS A 229 -4.60 9.68 24.91
C LYS A 229 -4.20 8.58 23.93
N ASP A 230 -3.06 7.98 24.24
CA ASP A 230 -2.50 6.74 23.71
C ASP A 230 -3.61 5.70 23.41
N PRO A 231 -3.65 5.10 22.20
CA PRO A 231 -4.65 4.10 21.81
C PRO A 231 -4.69 2.87 22.74
N ARG A 232 -3.69 2.67 23.61
CA ARG A 232 -3.71 1.62 24.65
C ARG A 232 -4.65 1.93 25.82
N THR A 233 -4.99 3.19 26.07
CA THR A 233 -5.86 3.58 27.19
C THR A 233 -7.35 3.59 26.86
N THR A 234 -7.72 3.74 25.59
CA THR A 234 -9.13 3.73 25.15
C THR A 234 -9.78 2.35 25.26
N LEU A 235 -8.99 1.28 25.31
CA LEU A 235 -9.49 -0.08 25.53
C LEU A 235 -9.97 -0.32 26.97
N MET A 236 -9.56 0.46 27.97
CA MET A 236 -9.90 0.16 29.38
C MET A 236 -11.35 0.47 29.78
N ASN A 237 -12.17 1.07 28.92
CA ASN A 237 -13.54 1.48 29.27
C ASN A 237 -14.64 0.50 28.85
N PHE A 238 -14.31 -0.65 28.25
CA PHE A 238 -15.33 -1.68 28.01
C PHE A 238 -15.56 -2.52 29.27
N PRO A 239 -16.82 -2.74 29.69
CA PRO A 239 -17.11 -3.70 30.73
C PRO A 239 -16.52 -5.05 30.35
N LYS A 240 -15.75 -5.67 31.25
CA LYS A 240 -15.14 -7.00 31.02
C LYS A 240 -16.16 -8.08 30.69
N THR A 241 -17.43 -7.84 30.98
CA THR A 241 -18.58 -8.69 30.68
C THR A 241 -19.10 -8.55 29.25
N SER A 242 -18.73 -7.50 28.52
CA SER A 242 -19.25 -7.25 27.16
C SER A 242 -18.76 -8.28 26.14
N THR A 243 -19.64 -8.64 25.20
CA THR A 243 -19.33 -9.53 24.08
C THR A 243 -18.20 -8.98 23.21
N VAL A 244 -18.10 -7.65 23.11
CA VAL A 244 -17.02 -6.94 22.40
C VAL A 244 -15.66 -7.20 23.07
N TRP A 245 -15.58 -7.09 24.40
CA TRP A 245 -14.36 -7.39 25.16
C TRP A 245 -13.90 -8.84 24.99
N LYS A 246 -14.84 -9.79 25.00
CA LYS A 246 -14.55 -11.22 24.81
C LYS A 246 -14.02 -11.53 23.40
N ARG A 247 -14.60 -10.89 22.36
CA ARG A 247 -14.16 -11.05 20.97
C ARG A 247 -12.79 -10.43 20.72
N LEU A 248 -12.54 -9.24 21.25
CA LEU A 248 -11.22 -8.60 21.20
C LEU A 248 -10.18 -9.47 21.90
N THR A 249 -10.41 -9.88 23.15
CA THR A 249 -9.44 -10.74 23.86
C THR A 249 -9.21 -12.09 23.19
N ALA A 250 -10.22 -12.69 22.54
CA ALA A 250 -10.04 -13.90 21.74
C ALA A 250 -9.19 -13.66 20.48
N TYR A 251 -9.42 -12.55 19.76
CA TYR A 251 -8.63 -12.15 18.59
C TYR A 251 -7.14 -11.95 18.95
N TRP A 252 -6.87 -11.19 20.01
CA TRP A 252 -5.51 -10.93 20.48
C TRP A 252 -4.81 -12.19 21.02
N LYS A 253 -5.54 -13.12 21.65
CA LYS A 253 -4.98 -14.42 22.04
C LYS A 253 -4.64 -15.30 20.83
N GLY A 254 -5.46 -15.28 19.79
CA GLY A 254 -5.19 -15.98 18.53
C GLY A 254 -3.93 -15.46 17.84
N GLU A 255 -3.84 -14.14 17.66
CA GLU A 255 -2.71 -13.48 16.98
C GLU A 255 -1.38 -13.66 17.74
N ARG A 256 -1.42 -13.63 19.08
CA ARG A 256 -0.24 -13.93 19.90
C ARG A 256 0.24 -15.37 19.74
N SER A 257 -0.67 -16.34 19.65
CA SER A 257 -0.30 -17.75 19.44
C SER A 257 0.31 -18.01 18.07
N GLU A 258 -0.10 -17.27 17.04
CA GLU A 258 0.43 -17.38 15.69
C GLU A 258 1.85 -16.78 15.60
N ILE A 259 2.09 -15.63 16.24
CA ILE A 259 3.41 -15.00 16.33
C ILE A 259 4.40 -15.88 17.13
N GLU A 260 3.97 -16.47 18.25
CA GLU A 260 4.82 -17.38 19.06
C GLU A 260 5.18 -18.65 18.26
N ASN A 261 4.24 -19.20 17.48
CA ASN A 261 4.51 -20.34 16.60
C ASN A 261 5.47 -20.01 15.46
N LEU A 262 5.31 -18.86 14.79
CA LEU A 262 6.23 -18.40 13.76
C LEU A 262 7.65 -18.15 14.30
N HIS A 263 7.75 -17.61 15.52
CA HIS A 263 9.03 -17.39 16.18
C HIS A 263 9.73 -18.72 16.53
N LEU A 264 8.99 -19.69 17.07
CA LEU A 264 9.52 -21.03 17.36
C LEU A 264 9.97 -21.76 16.10
N GLN A 265 9.24 -21.61 14.99
CA GLN A 265 9.63 -22.20 13.71
C GLN A 265 10.94 -21.59 13.18
N ALA A 266 11.07 -20.26 13.23
CA ALA A 266 12.30 -19.56 12.81
C ALA A 266 13.53 -19.94 13.65
N ILE A 267 13.35 -20.24 14.95
CA ILE A 267 14.44 -20.74 15.81
C ILE A 267 14.86 -22.15 15.40
N LYS A 268 13.91 -23.05 15.10
CA LYS A 268 14.20 -24.41 14.65
C LYS A 268 14.99 -24.39 13.35
N ASP A 269 14.56 -23.59 12.37
CA ASP A 269 15.22 -23.50 11.06
C ASP A 269 16.67 -22.96 11.16
N LYS A 270 16.93 -22.05 12.10
CA LYS A 270 18.30 -21.58 12.39
C LYS A 270 19.20 -22.64 13.03
N GLN A 271 18.64 -23.58 13.78
CA GLN A 271 19.43 -24.65 14.42
C GLN A 271 19.76 -25.78 13.44
N THR A 272 18.85 -26.13 12.52
CA THR A 272 19.12 -27.12 11.46
C THR A 272 20.20 -26.66 10.49
N ASN A 273 20.23 -25.37 10.15
CA ASN A 273 21.21 -24.83 9.20
C ASN A 273 22.63 -24.65 9.81
N LYS A 274 22.81 -24.83 11.12
CA LYS A 274 24.12 -24.82 11.79
C LYS A 274 24.77 -26.21 11.91
N ARG A 275 24.06 -27.28 11.54
CA ARG A 275 24.53 -28.68 11.66
C ARG A 275 24.90 -29.32 10.32
N LEU A 276 24.85 -28.55 9.23
CA LEU A 276 25.33 -28.90 7.89
C LEU A 276 26.61 -28.12 7.60
#